data_AF-A0AAV8Z0Q8-F1
#
_entry.id   AF-A0AAV8Z0Q8-F1
#
_cell.length_a   1.000
_cell.length_b   1.000
_cell.length_c   1.000
_cell.angle_alpha   90.00
_cell.angle_beta   90.00
_cell.angle_gamma   90.00
#
_symmetry.space_group_name_H-M   'P 1'
#
loop_
_entity.id
_entity.type
_entity.pdbx_description
1 polymer ?
#
loop_
_entity_poly.entity_id
_entity_poly.type
_entity_poly.pdbx_seq_one_letter_code
_entity_poly.pdbx_strand_id
1 'polypeptide(L)'
;MFLPTQIIEFDEIVDTLLCKTADSNKFIRHDANLALDCMVTHIPIFHAIRALCNKGPDHKNALVRTAAARLIVCAVVIAGPQHILHPQSNEYTRRRIILNLVKFLNDKNTETR
;
A
#
# COMPACT_ATOMS: atom_id res chain seq x y z
N MET A 1 7.11 -16.84 9.69
CA MET A 1 7.90 -15.72 10.25
C MET A 1 9.00 -15.42 9.26
N PHE A 2 9.04 -14.23 8.67
CA PHE A 2 10.09 -13.87 7.70
C PHE A 2 11.39 -13.54 8.43
N LEU A 3 12.52 -13.92 7.85
CA LEU A 3 13.84 -13.45 8.30
C LEU A 3 13.98 -11.94 8.02
N PRO A 4 14.79 -11.19 8.79
CA PRO A 4 14.96 -9.75 8.60
C PRO A 4 15.36 -9.36 7.16
N THR A 5 16.18 -10.18 6.50
CA THR A 5 16.57 -9.99 5.09
C THR A 5 15.38 -10.11 4.14
N GLN A 6 14.53 -11.12 4.33
CA GLN A 6 13.33 -11.34 3.51
C GLN A 6 12.31 -10.20 3.64
N ILE A 7 12.24 -9.55 4.82
CA ILE A 7 11.40 -8.38 5.04
C ILE A 7 11.87 -7.18 4.21
N ILE A 8 13.19 -6.97 4.13
CA ILE A 8 13.80 -5.87 3.38
C ILE A 8 13.58 -6.12 1.88
N GLU A 9 13.90 -7.32 1.40
CA GLU A 9 13.68 -7.71 0.00
C GLU A 9 12.21 -7.54 -0.42
N PHE A 10 11.28 -7.93 0.45
CA PHE A 10 9.85 -7.72 0.19
C PHE A 10 9.50 -6.23 0.08
N ASP A 11 9.95 -5.40 1.03
CA ASP A 11 9.66 -3.97 1.00
C ASP A 11 10.29 -3.28 -0.24
N GLU A 12 11.47 -3.71 -0.67
CA GLU A 12 12.14 -3.21 -1.89
C GLU A 12 11.39 -3.60 -3.17
N ILE A 13 10.86 -4.83 -3.24
CA ILE A 13 10.02 -5.26 -4.37
C ILE A 13 8.74 -4.42 -4.42
N VAL A 14 8.08 -4.19 -3.29
CA VAL A 14 6.86 -3.37 -3.23
C VAL A 14 7.15 -1.93 -3.65
N ASP A 15 8.25 -1.33 -3.17
CA ASP A 15 8.64 0.03 -3.54
C ASP A 15 8.94 0.14 -5.06
N THR A 16 9.63 -0.86 -5.61
CA THR A 16 9.92 -0.93 -7.04
C THR A 16 8.64 -1.01 -7.86
N LEU A 17 7.71 -1.89 -7.48
CA LEU A 17 6.42 -2.02 -8.17
C LEU A 17 5.58 -0.75 -8.04
N LEU A 18 5.56 -0.11 -6.87
CA LEU A 18 4.88 1.18 -6.68
C LEU A 18 5.43 2.24 -7.62
N CYS A 19 6.75 2.37 -7.74
CA CYS A 19 7.36 3.29 -8.71
C CYS A 19 6.92 2.99 -10.15
N LYS A 20 6.79 1.71 -10.50
CA LYS A 20 6.39 1.25 -11.83
C LYS A 20 4.92 1.51 -12.16
N THR A 21 4.06 1.77 -11.17
CA THR A 21 2.67 2.23 -11.42
C THR A 21 2.60 3.59 -12.11
N ALA A 22 3.70 4.36 -12.10
CA ALA A 22 3.82 5.66 -12.76
C ALA A 22 4.78 5.66 -13.95
N ASP A 23 5.13 4.48 -14.49
CA ASP A 23 6.00 4.36 -15.65
C ASP A 23 5.37 5.00 -16.91
N SER A 24 6.18 5.46 -17.86
CA SER A 24 5.67 6.05 -19.10
C SER A 24 4.98 5.00 -19.99
N ASN A 25 5.41 3.74 -19.91
CA ASN A 25 4.82 2.63 -20.64
C ASN A 25 3.54 2.11 -19.95
N LYS A 26 2.42 2.12 -20.69
CA LYS A 26 1.12 1.66 -20.17
C LYS A 26 1.09 0.19 -19.77
N PHE A 27 1.86 -0.66 -20.43
CA PHE A 27 1.93 -2.09 -20.13
C PHE A 27 2.68 -2.33 -18.81
N ILE A 28 3.80 -1.62 -18.60
CA ILE A 28 4.52 -1.66 -17.32
C ILE A 28 3.65 -1.18 -16.17
N ARG A 29 2.91 -0.07 -16.35
CA ARG A 29 1.96 0.41 -15.34
C ARG A 29 0.90 -0.64 -15.01
N HIS A 30 0.36 -1.29 -16.04
CA HIS A 30 -0.67 -2.30 -15.90
C HIS A 30 -0.14 -3.51 -15.12
N ASP A 31 0.99 -4.07 -15.54
CA ASP A 31 1.59 -5.25 -14.91
C ASP A 31 2.00 -4.97 -13.46
N ALA A 32 2.55 -3.78 -13.19
CA ALA A 32 2.88 -3.36 -11.84
C ALA A 32 1.65 -3.28 -10.92
N ASN A 33 0.53 -2.73 -11.43
CA ASN A 33 -0.73 -2.71 -10.68
C ASN A 33 -1.27 -4.12 -10.45
N LEU A 34 -1.25 -5.00 -11.46
CA LEU A 34 -1.70 -6.39 -11.32
C LEU A 34 -0.87 -7.16 -10.27
N ALA A 35 0.46 -6.98 -10.28
CA ALA A 35 1.34 -7.60 -9.30
C ALA A 35 1.03 -7.12 -7.87
N LEU A 36 0.81 -5.81 -7.69
CA LEU A 36 0.44 -5.24 -6.40
C LEU A 36 -0.96 -5.67 -5.93
N ASP A 37 -1.92 -5.81 -6.86
CA ASP A 37 -3.25 -6.32 -6.56
C ASP A 37 -3.17 -7.77 -6.08
N CYS A 38 -2.43 -8.61 -6.81
CA CYS A 38 -2.18 -10.00 -6.43
C CYS A 38 -1.47 -10.12 -5.07
N MET A 39 -0.54 -9.21 -4.78
CA MET A 39 0.12 -9.15 -3.47
C MET A 39 -0.89 -8.88 -2.36
N VAL A 40 -1.76 -7.87 -2.51
CA VAL A 40 -2.75 -7.50 -1.48
C VAL A 40 -3.75 -8.63 -1.23
N THR A 41 -4.05 -9.46 -2.23
CA THR A 41 -4.99 -10.59 -2.07
C THR A 41 -4.37 -11.83 -1.45
N HIS A 42 -3.07 -12.07 -1.60
CA HIS A 42 -2.44 -13.33 -1.19
C HIS A 42 -1.46 -13.21 -0.02
N ILE A 43 -0.89 -12.03 0.22
CA ILE A 43 0.02 -11.79 1.34
C ILE A 43 -0.79 -11.44 2.60
N PRO A 44 -0.37 -11.89 3.81
CA PRO A 44 -1.05 -11.51 5.03
C PRO A 44 -1.23 -9.99 5.15
N ILE A 45 -2.46 -9.56 5.44
CA ILE A 45 -2.87 -8.18 5.20
C ILE A 45 -1.99 -7.13 5.90
N PHE A 46 -1.58 -7.41 7.14
CA PHE A 46 -0.74 -6.50 7.90
C PHE A 46 0.65 -6.32 7.30
N HIS A 47 1.20 -7.33 6.60
CA HIS A 47 2.47 -7.20 5.89
C HIS A 47 2.31 -6.38 4.62
N ALA A 48 1.28 -6.64 3.83
CA ALA A 48 0.98 -5.88 2.62
C ALA A 48 0.76 -4.39 2.95
N ILE A 49 -0.07 -4.09 3.95
CA ILE A 49 -0.32 -2.71 4.40
C ILE A 49 0.97 -2.05 4.90
N ARG A 50 1.78 -2.75 5.71
CA ARG A 50 3.06 -2.21 6.21
C ARG A 50 3.96 -1.76 5.05
N ALA A 51 4.16 -2.63 4.06
CA ALA A 51 5.01 -2.33 2.91
C ALA A 51 4.46 -1.14 2.09
N LEU A 52 3.16 -1.14 1.79
CA LEU A 52 2.51 -0.03 1.08
C LEU A 52 2.63 1.30 1.83
N CYS A 53 2.45 1.27 3.15
CA CYS A 53 2.52 2.45 4.02
C CYS A 53 3.94 2.98 4.23
N ASN A 54 5.00 2.26 3.87
CA ASN A 54 6.39 2.70 4.07
C ASN A 54 6.81 3.77 3.05
N LYS A 55 6.37 3.66 1.79
CA LYS A 55 6.87 4.52 0.70
C LYS A 55 5.77 5.16 -0.15
N GLY A 56 4.64 4.47 -0.33
CA GLY A 56 3.57 4.92 -1.20
C GLY A 56 3.02 6.31 -0.84
N PRO A 57 2.56 6.55 0.40
CA PRO A 57 1.90 7.81 0.79
C PRO A 57 2.76 9.07 0.67
N ASP A 58 4.09 8.95 0.76
CA ASP A 58 5.03 10.08 0.73
C ASP A 58 5.74 10.23 -0.62
N HIS A 59 5.34 9.45 -1.62
CA HIS A 59 6.00 9.46 -2.92
C HIS A 59 5.78 10.79 -3.67
N LYS A 60 6.81 11.31 -4.33
CA LYS A 60 6.74 12.61 -5.03
C LYS A 60 5.75 12.62 -6.20
N ASN A 61 5.65 11.51 -6.93
CA ASN A 61 4.74 11.35 -8.05
C ASN A 61 3.32 11.02 -7.56
N ALA A 62 2.33 11.82 -7.98
CA ALA A 62 0.93 11.64 -7.61
C ALA A 62 0.35 10.29 -8.02
N LEU A 63 0.71 9.76 -9.19
CA LEU A 63 0.19 8.46 -9.67
C LEU A 63 0.56 7.31 -8.72
N VAL A 64 1.77 7.35 -8.16
CA VAL A 64 2.22 6.35 -7.18
C VAL A 64 1.42 6.48 -5.88
N ARG A 65 1.15 7.72 -5.43
CA ARG A 65 0.32 7.95 -4.25
C ARG A 65 -1.12 7.49 -4.47
N THR A 66 -1.70 7.75 -5.64
CA THR A 66 -3.04 7.26 -6.02
C THR A 66 -3.09 5.73 -5.99
N ALA A 67 -2.08 5.06 -6.57
CA ALA A 67 -2.01 3.59 -6.53
C ALA A 67 -1.89 3.07 -5.09
N ALA A 68 -1.05 3.68 -4.26
CA ALA A 68 -0.92 3.32 -2.86
C ALA A 68 -2.23 3.50 -2.07
N ALA A 69 -2.94 4.61 -2.29
CA ALA A 69 -4.25 4.87 -1.68
C ALA A 69 -5.26 3.77 -2.07
N ARG A 70 -5.39 3.49 -3.38
CA ARG A 70 -6.26 2.42 -3.92
C ARG A 70 -5.95 1.06 -3.28
N LEU A 71 -4.68 0.69 -3.22
CA LEU A 71 -4.24 -0.60 -2.68
C LEU A 71 -4.48 -0.72 -1.17
N ILE A 72 -4.22 0.35 -0.40
CA ILE A 72 -4.47 0.36 1.04
C ILE A 72 -5.98 0.27 1.33
N VAL A 73 -6.81 0.99 0.57
CA VAL A 73 -8.27 0.89 0.69
C VAL A 73 -8.75 -0.53 0.34
N CYS A 74 -8.26 -1.08 -0.78
CA CYS A 74 -8.56 -2.46 -1.18
C CYS A 74 -8.19 -3.47 -0.08
N ALA A 75 -7.00 -3.33 0.49
CA ALA A 75 -6.53 -4.17 1.59
C ALA A 75 -7.46 -4.11 2.82
N VAL A 76 -7.86 -2.90 3.23
CA VAL A 76 -8.78 -2.71 4.36
C VAL A 76 -10.16 -3.30 4.08
N VAL A 77 -10.65 -3.18 2.84
CA VAL A 77 -11.94 -3.77 2.42
C VAL A 77 -11.86 -5.30 2.45
N ILE A 78 -10.80 -5.90 1.90
CA ILE A 78 -10.60 -7.36 1.86
C ILE A 78 -10.51 -7.93 3.28
N ALA A 79 -9.75 -7.30 4.17
CA ALA A 79 -9.64 -7.78 5.56
C ALA A 79 -10.88 -7.50 6.41
N GLY A 80 -11.72 -6.57 5.98
CA GLY A 80 -12.85 -6.08 6.75
C GLY A 80 -12.43 -4.97 7.74
N PRO A 81 -13.11 -3.82 7.74
CA PRO A 81 -12.74 -2.68 8.60
C PRO A 81 -12.83 -3.01 10.09
N GLN A 82 -13.74 -3.90 10.49
CA GLN A 82 -13.84 -4.35 11.88
C GLN A 82 -12.57 -5.07 12.34
N HIS A 83 -11.97 -5.90 11.49
CA HIS A 83 -10.72 -6.60 11.80
C HIS A 83 -9.56 -5.61 11.96
N ILE A 84 -9.48 -4.62 11.07
CA ILE A 84 -8.43 -3.60 11.07
C ILE A 84 -8.56 -2.63 12.26
N LEU A 85 -9.78 -2.22 12.59
CA LEU A 85 -10.05 -1.21 13.62
C LEU A 85 -10.25 -1.80 15.02
N HIS A 86 -10.33 -3.13 15.15
CA HIS A 86 -10.53 -3.77 16.44
C HIS A 86 -9.44 -3.36 17.45
N PRO A 87 -9.77 -2.97 18.69
CA PRO A 87 -8.79 -2.46 19.67
C PRO A 87 -7.64 -3.42 19.95
N GLN A 88 -7.92 -4.73 19.97
CA GLN A 88 -6.94 -5.79 20.23
C GLN A 88 -6.14 -6.25 19.00
N SER A 89 -6.44 -5.71 17.81
CA SER A 89 -5.65 -5.98 16.60
C SER A 89 -4.29 -5.25 16.64
N ASN A 90 -3.49 -5.42 15.58
CA ASN A 90 -2.16 -4.81 15.43
C ASN A 90 -2.21 -3.27 15.51
N GLU A 91 -2.03 -2.72 16.71
CA GLU A 91 -2.12 -1.28 17.01
C GLU A 91 -1.21 -0.44 16.12
N TYR A 92 0.05 -0.89 15.96
CA TYR A 92 1.04 -0.20 15.15
C TYR A 92 0.55 -0.04 13.70
N THR A 93 0.10 -1.14 13.09
CA THR A 93 -0.41 -1.09 11.71
C THR A 93 -1.72 -0.30 11.61
N ARG A 94 -2.64 -0.44 12.58
CA ARG A 94 -3.88 0.34 12.64
C ARG A 94 -3.61 1.85 12.67
N ARG A 95 -2.68 2.29 13.53
CA ARG A 95 -2.28 3.70 13.61
C ARG A 95 -1.71 4.21 12.28
N ARG A 96 -0.85 3.41 11.63
CA ARG A 96 -0.28 3.77 10.31
C ARG A 96 -1.33 3.87 9.22
N ILE A 97 -2.31 2.96 9.20
CA ILE A 97 -3.44 3.03 8.25
C ILE A 97 -4.16 4.36 8.42
N ILE A 98 -4.60 4.69 9.65
CA ILE A 98 -5.37 5.91 9.92
C ILE A 98 -4.57 7.15 9.52
N LEU A 99 -3.31 7.25 9.91
CA LEU A 99 -2.45 8.39 9.57
C LEU A 99 -2.27 8.55 8.06
N ASN A 100 -2.12 7.45 7.31
CA ASN A 100 -1.97 7.51 5.86
C ASN A 100 -3.30 7.81 5.15
N LEU A 101 -4.44 7.31 5.63
CA LEU A 101 -5.75 7.68 5.09
C LEU A 101 -6.01 9.18 5.26
N VAL A 102 -5.69 9.75 6.44
CA VAL A 102 -5.77 11.20 6.66
C VAL A 102 -4.83 11.95 5.71
N LYS A 103 -3.64 11.42 5.45
CA LYS A 103 -2.70 12.01 4.49
C LYS A 103 -3.28 12.02 3.08
N PHE A 104 -3.86 10.92 2.62
CA PHE A 104 -4.51 10.84 1.31
C PHE A 104 -5.69 11.79 1.18
N LEU A 105 -6.54 11.89 2.21
CA LEU A 105 -7.66 12.85 2.23
C LEU A 105 -7.19 14.32 2.10
N ASN A 106 -5.97 14.62 2.51
CA ASN A 106 -5.36 15.95 2.40
C ASN A 106 -4.38 16.07 1.22
N ASP A 107 -4.33 15.09 0.30
CA ASP A 107 -3.41 15.13 -0.84
C ASP A 107 -3.72 16.32 -1.75
N LYS A 108 -2.72 16.87 -2.42
CA LYS A 108 -2.91 17.96 -3.38
C LYS A 108 -3.58 17.48 -4.66
N ASN A 109 -3.36 16.22 -5.04
CA ASN A 109 -3.97 15.60 -6.22
C ASN A 109 -5.41 15.14 -5.90
N THR A 110 -6.35 15.46 -6.79
CA THR A 110 -7.77 15.15 -6.63
C THR A 110 -8.09 13.66 -6.69
N GLU A 111 -7.37 12.88 -7.50
CA GLU A 111 -7.60 11.43 -7.64
C GLU A 111 -7.06 10.65 -6.44
N THR A 112 -6.04 11.19 -5.76
CA THR A 112 -5.52 10.59 -4.53
C THR A 112 -6.42 10.83 -3.32
N ARG A 113 -7.12 11.98 -3.28
CA ARG A 113 -8.06 12.31 -2.22
C ARG A 113 -9.34 11.49 -2.33
#